data_AF-A0A7X6FTW1-F1
#
_entry.id   AF-A0A7X6FTW1-F1
#
_cell.length_a   1.000
_cell.length_b   1.000
_cell.length_c   1.000
_cell.angle_alpha   90.00
_cell.angle_beta   90.00
_cell.angle_gamma   90.00
#
_symmetry.space_group_name_H-M   'P 1'
#
loop_
_entity.id
_entity.type
_entity.pdbx_description
1 polymer ?
#
loop_
_entity_poly.entity_id
_entity_poly.type
_entity_poly.pdbx_seq_one_letter_code
_entity_poly.pdbx_strand_id
1 'polypeptide(L)'
;MRRYYRNKSLKMAREKPNELRALIRAMVPGYLDPSAKMDVIAAVMEMALKNRVEFIKLNEAVKAAVTAYNRQFDHFKNVSIDAPIAGTDGLTRADLLDSETFHF
;
A
#
# COMPACT_ATOMS: atom_id res chain seq x y z
N MET A 1 4.66 25.42 12.45
CA MET A 1 5.67 24.61 11.72
C MET A 1 5.09 23.48 10.86
N ARG A 2 4.14 22.68 11.35
CA ARG A 2 3.57 21.51 10.65
C ARG A 2 3.14 21.76 9.19
N ARG A 3 2.40 22.85 8.95
CA ARG A 3 1.94 23.27 7.61
C ARG A 3 3.08 23.54 6.63
N TYR A 4 4.18 24.14 7.11
CA TYR A 4 5.37 24.41 6.29
C TYR A 4 6.00 23.11 5.79
N TYR A 5 6.22 22.13 6.67
CA TYR A 5 6.83 20.86 6.29
C TYR A 5 5.94 20.01 5.39
N ARG A 6 4.61 20.10 5.55
CA ARG A 6 3.66 19.46 4.62
C ARG A 6 3.70 20.10 3.23
N ASN A 7 3.66 21.43 3.19
CA ASN A 7 3.80 22.18 1.94
C ASN A 7 5.14 21.90 1.25
N LYS A 8 6.22 21.69 2.00
CA LYS A 8 7.52 21.28 1.44
C LYS A 8 7.43 19.91 0.76
N SER A 9 6.83 18.91 1.40
CA SER A 9 6.59 17.61 0.78
C SER A 9 5.73 17.72 -0.48
N LEU A 10 4.64 18.49 -0.42
CA LEU A 10 3.73 18.71 -1.54
C LEU A 10 4.46 19.39 -2.72
N LYS A 11 5.24 20.44 -2.43
CA LYS A 11 6.03 21.16 -3.44
C LYS A 11 7.02 20.22 -4.11
N MET A 12 7.76 19.43 -3.33
CA MET A 12 8.72 18.47 -3.87
C MET A 12 8.04 17.36 -4.68
N ALA A 13 6.89 16.86 -4.23
CA ALA A 13 6.12 15.86 -4.98
C ALA A 13 5.65 16.37 -6.34
N ARG A 14 5.34 17.67 -6.46
CA ARG A 14 4.89 18.30 -7.71
C ARG A 14 6.04 18.71 -8.63
N GLU A 15 7.04 19.38 -8.08
CA GLU A 15 8.10 20.03 -8.86
C GLU A 15 9.32 19.12 -9.06
N LYS A 16 9.60 18.24 -8.10
CA LYS A 16 10.80 17.39 -8.04
C LYS A 16 10.44 15.94 -7.66
N PRO A 17 9.52 15.29 -8.38
CA PRO A 17 9.03 13.96 -8.01
C PRO A 17 10.14 12.91 -7.94
N ASN A 18 11.14 13.00 -8.81
CA ASN A 18 12.28 12.07 -8.84
C ASN A 18 13.18 12.22 -7.60
N GLU A 19 13.41 13.45 -7.13
CA GLU A 19 14.19 13.71 -5.91
C GLU A 19 13.46 13.15 -4.69
N LEU A 20 12.16 13.41 -4.57
CA LEU A 20 11.35 12.87 -3.48
C LEU A 20 11.32 11.34 -3.51
N ARG A 21 11.17 10.75 -4.70
CA ARG A 21 11.19 9.29 -4.89
C ARG A 21 12.52 8.68 -4.44
N ALA A 22 13.65 9.31 -4.78
CA ALA A 22 14.97 8.86 -4.36
C ALA A 22 15.13 8.92 -2.83
N LEU A 23 14.68 10.01 -2.20
CA LEU A 23 14.67 10.15 -0.74
C LEU A 23 13.84 9.05 -0.06
N ILE A 24 12.62 8.81 -0.56
CA ILE A 24 11.75 7.74 -0.04
C ILE A 24 12.42 6.38 -0.22
N ARG A 25 12.93 6.09 -1.42
CA ARG A 25 13.57 4.80 -1.76
C ARG A 25 14.70 4.44 -0.79
N ALA A 26 15.51 5.42 -0.38
CA ALA A 26 16.58 5.20 0.60
C ALA A 26 16.08 4.82 2.01
N MET A 27 14.82 5.14 2.33
CA MET A 27 14.18 4.82 3.61
C MET A 27 13.37 3.51 3.58
N VAL A 28 13.13 2.93 2.40
CA VAL A 28 12.37 1.70 2.27
C VAL A 28 13.21 0.50 2.74
N PRO A 29 12.67 -0.43 3.55
CA PRO A 29 13.42 -1.59 4.00
C PRO A 29 13.95 -2.47 2.85
N GLY A 30 15.20 -2.92 3.00
CA GLY A 30 15.89 -3.71 1.98
C GLY A 30 15.27 -5.09 1.71
N TYR A 31 14.61 -5.69 2.71
CA TYR A 31 14.01 -7.03 2.63
C TYR A 31 12.77 -7.12 1.75
N LEU A 32 12.13 -5.98 1.41
CA LEU A 32 10.97 -5.97 0.54
C LEU A 32 11.36 -6.34 -0.88
N ASP A 33 10.52 -7.12 -1.56
CA ASP A 33 10.69 -7.41 -2.98
C ASP A 33 10.54 -6.12 -3.82
N PRO A 34 11.00 -6.12 -5.09
CA PRO A 34 10.94 -4.94 -5.94
C PRO A 34 9.51 -4.38 -6.14
N SER A 35 8.49 -5.24 -6.18
CA SER A 35 7.09 -4.80 -6.36
C SER A 35 6.61 -4.08 -5.11
N ALA A 36 6.77 -4.71 -3.93
CA ALA A 36 6.41 -4.11 -2.65
C ALA A 36 7.12 -2.77 -2.41
N LYS A 37 8.40 -2.65 -2.80
CA LYS A 37 9.14 -1.40 -2.73
C LYS A 37 8.47 -0.30 -3.56
N MET A 38 8.02 -0.62 -4.76
CA MET A 38 7.37 0.34 -5.66
C MET A 38 6.01 0.79 -5.11
N ASP A 39 5.24 -0.13 -4.54
CA ASP A 39 3.93 0.16 -3.94
C ASP A 39 4.05 1.06 -2.71
N VAL A 40 5.01 0.76 -1.82
CA VAL A 40 5.31 1.60 -0.66
C VAL A 40 5.73 3.01 -1.09
N ILE A 41 6.60 3.12 -2.10
CA ILE A 41 7.04 4.41 -2.64
C ILE A 41 5.84 5.18 -3.21
N ALA A 42 4.99 4.53 -4.01
CA ALA A 42 3.82 5.13 -4.62
C ALA A 42 2.83 5.65 -3.55
N ALA A 43 2.55 4.85 -2.52
CA ALA A 43 1.69 5.24 -1.41
C ALA A 43 2.21 6.49 -0.68
N VAL A 44 3.51 6.57 -0.40
CA VAL A 44 4.11 7.75 0.25
C VAL A 44 4.07 8.98 -0.66
N MET A 45 4.32 8.82 -1.96
CA MET A 45 4.19 9.90 -2.95
C MET A 45 2.75 10.43 -3.01
N GLU A 46 1.75 9.54 -3.01
CA GLU A 46 0.34 9.91 -3.00
C GLU A 46 -0.02 10.68 -1.73
N MET A 47 0.43 10.21 -0.55
CA MET A 47 0.22 10.93 0.71
C MET A 47 0.87 12.31 0.71
N ALA A 48 2.04 12.48 0.08
CA ALA A 48 2.70 13.77 -0.09
C ALA A 48 1.89 14.71 -1.00
N LEU A 49 1.37 14.22 -2.13
CA LEU A 49 0.50 14.98 -3.05
C LEU A 49 -0.83 15.39 -2.40
N LYS A 50 -1.35 14.57 -1.48
CA LYS A 50 -2.54 14.87 -0.66
C LYS A 50 -2.23 15.81 0.53
N ASN A 51 -1.00 16.33 0.63
CA ASN A 51 -0.53 17.20 1.71
C ASN A 51 -0.64 16.56 3.11
N ARG A 52 -0.51 15.22 3.19
CA ARG A 52 -0.66 14.45 4.44
C ARG A 52 0.66 14.09 5.12
N VAL A 53 1.80 14.33 4.47
CA VAL A 53 3.14 13.96 4.98
C VAL A 53 3.97 15.20 5.30
N GLU A 54 4.51 15.28 6.51
CA GLU A 54 5.52 16.28 6.86
C GLU A 54 6.89 15.84 6.36
N PHE A 55 7.63 16.74 5.71
CA PHE A 55 8.93 16.42 5.11
C PHE A 55 9.93 15.84 6.14
N ILE A 56 9.95 16.38 7.36
CA ILE A 56 10.81 15.91 8.45
C ILE A 56 10.40 14.52 8.99
N LYS A 57 9.19 14.06 8.70
CA LYS A 57 8.62 12.79 9.15
C LYS A 57 8.42 11.79 8.00
N LEU A 58 9.20 11.94 6.92
CA LEU A 58 9.17 11.04 5.78
C LEU A 58 9.41 9.58 6.18
N ASN A 59 10.32 9.33 7.12
CA ASN A 59 10.59 7.97 7.62
C ASN A 59 9.38 7.37 8.35
N GLU A 60 8.65 8.15 9.15
CA GLU A 60 7.41 7.70 9.80
C GLU A 60 6.34 7.34 8.75
N ALA A 61 6.21 8.14 7.68
CA ALA A 61 5.28 7.87 6.59
C ALA A 61 5.63 6.59 5.82
N VAL A 62 6.92 6.31 5.60
CA VAL A 62 7.38 5.05 4.99
C VAL A 62 7.05 3.86 5.88
N LYS A 63 7.33 3.92 7.19
CA LYS A 63 6.97 2.85 8.13
C LYS A 63 5.46 2.58 8.14
N ALA A 64 4.64 3.63 8.12
CA ALA A 64 3.19 3.51 8.04
C ALA A 64 2.74 2.83 6.74
N ALA A 65 3.34 3.20 5.61
CA ALA A 65 3.05 2.59 4.31
C ALA A 65 3.47 1.11 4.25
N VAL A 66 4.65 0.75 4.76
CA VAL A 66 5.10 -0.65 4.88
C VAL A 66 4.14 -1.46 5.75
N THR A 67 3.71 -0.90 6.88
CA THR A 67 2.74 -1.58 7.78
C THR A 67 1.40 -1.79 7.08
N ALA A 68 0.92 -0.79 6.33
CA ALA A 68 -0.31 -0.89 5.56
C ALA A 68 -0.22 -1.95 4.45
N TYR A 69 0.91 -1.99 3.72
CA TYR A 69 1.18 -3.00 2.69
C TYR A 69 1.16 -4.41 3.28
N ASN A 70 1.89 -4.64 4.38
CA ASN A 70 1.92 -5.95 5.04
C ASN A 70 0.53 -6.39 5.53
N ARG A 71 -0.29 -5.47 6.06
CA ARG A 71 -1.67 -5.78 6.48
C ARG A 71 -2.56 -6.17 5.30
N GLN A 72 -2.43 -5.51 4.16
CA GLN A 72 -3.17 -5.89 2.95
C GLN A 72 -2.77 -7.30 2.51
N PHE A 73 -1.47 -7.60 2.49
CA PHE A 73 -1.00 -8.90 2.07
C PHE A 73 -1.35 -10.03 3.05
N ASP A 74 -1.30 -9.77 4.36
CA ASP A 74 -1.76 -10.74 5.37
C ASP A 74 -3.28 -10.97 5.30
N HIS A 75 -4.08 -9.95 4.91
CA HIS A 75 -5.49 -10.16 4.63
C HIS A 75 -5.70 -11.14 3.46
N PHE A 76 -4.91 -11.02 2.39
CA PHE A 76 -4.99 -11.94 1.25
C PHE A 76 -4.48 -13.35 1.56
N LYS A 77 -3.44 -13.50 2.40
CA LYS A 77 -3.00 -14.83 2.88
C LYS A 77 -4.11 -15.59 3.61
N ASN A 78 -4.99 -14.87 4.29
CA ASN A 78 -6.10 -15.45 5.05
C ASN A 78 -7.38 -15.65 4.21
N VAL A 79 -7.41 -15.17 2.97
CA VAL A 79 -8.51 -15.39 2.03
C VAL A 79 -8.05 -16.45 1.03
N SER A 80 -7.95 -17.69 1.48
CA SER A 80 -7.90 -18.82 0.53
C SER A 80 -9.28 -18.96 -0.09
N ILE A 81 -9.34 -19.00 -1.42
CA ILE A 81 -10.58 -19.29 -2.16
C ILE A 81 -11.09 -20.69 -1.80
N ASP A 82 -10.16 -21.60 -1.49
CA ASP A 82 -10.41 -23.00 -1.12
C ASP A 82 -10.70 -23.17 0.39
N ALA A 83 -10.68 -22.10 1.19
CA ALA A 83 -11.05 -22.21 2.59
C ALA A 83 -12.57 -22.36 2.73
N PRO A 84 -13.04 -23.32 3.54
CA PRO A 84 -14.47 -23.50 3.78
C PRO A 84 -15.05 -22.26 4.46
N ILE A 85 -16.21 -21.82 3.98
CA ILE A 85 -16.94 -20.67 4.54
C ILE A 85 -17.49 -21.09 5.91
N ALA A 86 -17.08 -20.38 6.96
CA ALA A 86 -17.52 -20.66 8.32
C ALA A 86 -19.06 -20.66 8.43
N GLY A 87 -19.63 -21.75 8.92
CA GLY A 87 -21.08 -21.95 9.02
C GLY A 87 -21.73 -22.62 7.80
N THR A 88 -20.94 -23.10 6.83
CA THR A 88 -21.41 -23.92 5.70
C THR A 88 -20.73 -25.29 5.70
N ASP A 89 -21.39 -26.29 5.13
CA ASP A 89 -20.93 -27.68 5.12
C ASP A 89 -19.89 -27.90 4.01
N GLY A 90 -18.71 -27.30 4.17
CA GLY A 90 -17.57 -27.46 3.26
C GLY A 90 -17.61 -26.60 1.99
N LEU A 91 -18.57 -25.68 1.86
CA LEU A 91 -18.66 -24.78 0.72
C LEU A 91 -17.46 -23.83 0.70
N THR A 92 -16.72 -23.85 -0.39
CA THR A 92 -15.59 -22.93 -0.62
C THR A 92 -16.08 -21.70 -1.39
N ARG A 93 -15.27 -20.64 -1.45
CA ARG A 93 -15.61 -19.47 -2.26
C ARG A 93 -15.52 -19.76 -3.76
N ALA A 94 -14.80 -20.81 -4.17
CA ALA A 94 -14.79 -21.30 -5.56
C ALA A 94 -16.16 -21.84 -5.99
N ASP A 95 -16.83 -22.59 -5.11
CA ASP A 95 -18.12 -23.23 -5.42
C ASP A 95 -19.23 -22.19 -5.72
N LEU A 96 -19.12 -21.00 -5.14
CA LEU A 96 -20.05 -19.89 -5.40
C LEU A 96 -19.84 -19.27 -6.79
N LEU A 97 -18.60 -19.25 -7.29
CA LEU A 97 -18.26 -18.69 -8.61
C LEU A 97 -18.68 -19.62 -9.77
N ASP A 98 -18.66 -20.94 -9.56
CA ASP A 98 -19.07 -21.92 -10.58
C ASP A 98 -20.60 -21.87 -10.87
N SER A 99 -21.37 -21.43 -9.87
CA SER A 99 -22.82 -21.27 -9.99
C SER A 99 -23.29 -20.04 -10.77
N GLU A 100 -22.39 -19.09 -11.06
CA GLU A 100 -22.64 -17.93 -11.94
C GLU A 100 -22.07 -18.16 -13.36
N THR A 101 -22.19 -19.39 -13.89
CA THR A 101 -21.91 -19.64 -15.30
C THR A 101 -22.86 -18.79 -16.14
N PHE A 102 -22.33 -17.73 -16.76
CA PHE A 102 -23.03 -16.92 -17.76
C PHE A 102 -23.53 -17.84 -18.88
N HIS A 103 -24.84 -18.05 -18.94
CA HIS A 103 -25.48 -18.60 -20.14
C HIS A 103 -25.41 -17.54 -21.24
N PHE A 104 -24.58 -17.77 -22.25
CA PHE A 104 -24.60 -17.03 -23.52
C PHE A 104 -25.73 -17.54 -24.42
#